data_AF-X0TXW1-F1
#
_entry.id   AF-X0TXW1-F1
#
_cell.length_a   1.000
_cell.length_b   1.000
_cell.length_c   1.000
_cell.angle_alpha   90.00
_cell.angle_beta   90.00
_cell.angle_gamma   90.00
#
_symmetry.space_group_name_H-M   'P 1'
#
loop_
_entity.id
_entity.type
_entity.pdbx_description
1 polymer ?
#
loop_
_entity_poly.entity_id
_entity_poly.type
_entity_poly.pdbx_seq_one_letter_code
_entity_poly.pdbx_strand_id
1 'polypeptide(L)'
;MEKQILNKFELFEKIKDIELFEVNPSQPQELTISRLLGVVKNFKLLKNYHEVPITILGYSEDQTSVKPIDEPPAVGWITELRIVGNKLLCDLKNVPQKITPLLKNKVYKNKSLEIYINFSFKGSKLGPVLRRVAFYR
;
A
#
# COMPACT_ATOMS: atom_id res chain seq x y z
N MET A 1 33.98 17.02 5.48
CA MET A 1 32.73 17.51 4.86
C MET A 1 31.91 16.39 4.21
N GLU A 2 32.54 15.32 3.71
CA GLU A 2 31.82 14.17 3.09
C GLU A 2 31.04 13.27 4.06
N LYS A 3 31.50 13.11 5.33
CA LYS A 3 30.81 12.26 6.32
C LYS A 3 29.43 12.77 6.76
N GLN A 4 29.13 14.07 6.63
CA GLN A 4 27.81 14.62 6.95
C GLN A 4 26.79 14.40 5.83
N ILE A 5 27.24 14.20 4.59
CA ILE A 5 26.36 13.98 3.43
C ILE A 5 25.86 12.53 3.40
N LEU A 6 26.69 11.58 3.83
CA LEU A 6 26.33 10.16 3.92
C LEU A 6 25.29 9.84 4.99
N ASN A 7 25.18 10.64 6.05
CA ASN A 7 24.16 10.49 7.09
C ASN A 7 22.77 11.01 6.67
N LYS A 8 22.64 11.56 5.46
CA LYS A 8 21.41 12.18 4.95
C LYS A 8 20.60 11.25 4.03
N PHE A 9 21.13 10.07 3.69
CA PHE A 9 20.35 9.01 3.07
C PHE A 9 19.53 8.35 4.18
N GLU A 10 18.25 8.71 4.23
CA GLU A 10 17.31 8.24 5.26
C GLU A 10 17.46 6.73 5.48
N LEU A 11 17.71 6.34 6.73
CA LEU A 11 17.68 4.94 7.12
C LEU A 11 16.27 4.42 6.81
N PHE A 12 16.22 3.32 6.08
CA PHE A 12 14.97 2.65 5.75
C PHE A 12 14.67 1.52 6.73
N GLU A 13 13.39 1.30 7.00
CA GLU A 13 12.92 0.31 7.96
C GLU A 13 12.01 -0.72 7.34
N LYS A 14 11.89 -1.86 8.06
CA LYS A 14 10.83 -2.83 7.88
C LYS A 14 9.76 -2.59 8.94
N ILE A 15 8.50 -2.63 8.52
CA ILE A 15 7.35 -2.43 9.41
C ILE A 15 6.41 -3.61 9.22
N LYS A 16 5.86 -4.13 10.32
CA LYS A 16 4.92 -5.25 10.29
C LYS A 16 3.52 -4.81 10.68
N ASP A 17 2.55 -5.61 10.27
CA ASP A 17 1.17 -5.57 10.78
C ASP A 17 0.45 -4.24 10.50
N ILE A 18 0.76 -3.59 9.37
CA ILE A 18 0.06 -2.38 8.95
C ILE A 18 -1.31 -2.77 8.40
N GLU A 19 -2.36 -2.29 9.06
CA GLU A 19 -3.73 -2.45 8.60
C GLU A 19 -3.96 -1.63 7.34
N LEU A 20 -4.54 -2.25 6.31
CA LEU A 20 -4.86 -1.60 5.04
C LEU A 20 -6.35 -1.36 4.86
N PHE A 21 -7.16 -2.32 5.30
CA PHE A 21 -8.60 -2.27 5.13
C PHE A 21 -9.28 -3.16 6.17
N GLU A 22 -10.49 -2.78 6.58
CA GLU A 22 -11.35 -3.57 7.43
C GLU A 22 -12.70 -3.73 6.74
N VAL A 23 -13.12 -4.98 6.53
CA VAL A 23 -14.39 -5.28 5.91
C VAL A 23 -15.50 -5.04 6.92
N ASN A 24 -16.45 -4.16 6.57
CA ASN A 24 -17.65 -3.90 7.34
C ASN A 24 -18.88 -4.53 6.68
N PRO A 25 -19.80 -5.17 7.43
CA PRO A 25 -21.00 -5.82 6.87
C PRO A 25 -21.91 -4.89 6.06
N SER A 26 -21.88 -3.59 6.35
CA SER A 26 -22.73 -2.57 5.74
C SER A 26 -22.12 -1.91 4.49
N GLN A 27 -20.94 -2.35 4.03
CA GLN A 27 -20.26 -1.77 2.87
C GLN A 27 -20.72 -2.41 1.54
N PRO A 28 -20.68 -1.65 0.43
CA PRO A 28 -20.99 -2.19 -0.89
C PRO A 28 -20.07 -3.37 -1.29
N GLN A 29 -20.63 -4.29 -2.08
CA GLN A 29 -20.17 -5.67 -2.37
C GLN A 29 -18.75 -5.84 -2.95
N GLU A 30 -18.04 -4.76 -3.28
CA GLU A 30 -16.82 -4.81 -4.10
C GLU A 30 -15.54 -5.18 -3.33
N LEU A 31 -15.56 -5.13 -1.99
CA LEU A 31 -14.43 -5.49 -1.12
C LEU A 31 -14.84 -6.52 -0.05
N THR A 32 -15.51 -7.59 -0.47
CA THR A 32 -15.81 -8.73 0.39
C THR A 32 -14.54 -9.48 0.80
N ILE A 33 -14.60 -10.21 1.92
CA ILE A 33 -13.51 -11.09 2.38
C ILE A 33 -13.08 -12.05 1.27
N SER A 34 -14.03 -12.65 0.55
CA SER A 34 -13.74 -13.56 -0.57
C SER A 34 -12.85 -12.91 -1.64
N ARG A 35 -13.15 -11.66 -1.99
CA ARG A 35 -12.37 -10.91 -2.98
C ARG A 35 -10.98 -10.55 -2.46
N LEU A 36 -10.87 -10.16 -1.19
CA LEU A 36 -9.58 -9.88 -0.57
C LEU A 36 -8.71 -11.15 -0.44
N LEU A 37 -9.31 -12.32 -0.21
CA LEU A 37 -8.60 -13.60 -0.27
C LEU A 37 -8.03 -13.86 -1.67
N GLY A 38 -8.77 -13.53 -2.73
CA GLY A 38 -8.28 -13.56 -4.10
C GLY A 38 -7.07 -12.65 -4.32
N VAL A 39 -7.13 -11.41 -3.81
CA VAL A 39 -6.01 -10.46 -3.86
C VAL A 39 -4.78 -11.02 -3.13
N VAL A 40 -4.94 -11.55 -1.91
CA VAL A 40 -3.86 -12.17 -1.13
C VAL A 40 -3.23 -13.35 -1.86
N LYS A 41 -4.06 -14.25 -2.41
CA LYS A 41 -3.59 -15.39 -3.21
C LYS A 41 -2.75 -14.92 -4.39
N ASN A 42 -3.24 -13.94 -5.15
CA ASN A 42 -2.57 -13.47 -6.34
C ASN A 42 -1.30 -12.67 -6.02
N PHE A 43 -1.26 -11.92 -4.91
CA PHE A 43 -0.05 -11.28 -4.39
C PHE A 43 1.07 -12.31 -4.17
N LYS A 44 0.75 -13.43 -3.50
CA LYS A 44 1.73 -14.50 -3.24
C LYS A 44 2.22 -15.17 -4.53
N LEU A 45 1.30 -15.42 -5.47
CA LEU A 45 1.64 -16.00 -6.77
C LEU A 45 2.55 -15.08 -7.60
N LEU A 46 2.35 -13.77 -7.52
CA LEU A 46 3.07 -12.78 -8.30
C LEU A 46 4.29 -12.17 -7.59
N LYS A 47 4.70 -12.67 -6.41
CA LYS A 47 5.72 -12.00 -5.55
C LYS A 47 7.04 -11.65 -6.25
N ASN A 48 7.42 -12.42 -7.27
CA ASN A 48 8.68 -12.26 -8.03
C ASN A 48 8.50 -11.46 -9.34
N TYR A 49 7.28 -11.02 -9.63
CA TYR A 49 6.90 -10.40 -10.90
C TYR A 49 6.20 -9.05 -10.72
N HIS A 50 5.65 -8.79 -9.54
CA HIS A 50 4.86 -7.59 -9.25
C HIS A 50 5.16 -7.10 -7.84
N GLU A 51 5.93 -6.01 -7.73
CA GLU A 51 6.12 -5.31 -6.46
C GLU A 51 4.99 -4.30 -6.25
N VAL A 52 4.44 -4.28 -5.04
CA VAL A 52 3.31 -3.40 -4.70
C VAL A 52 3.81 -2.24 -3.85
N PRO A 53 3.84 -1.00 -4.39
CA PRO A 53 4.29 0.15 -3.64
C PRO A 53 3.22 0.64 -2.67
N ILE A 54 3.68 1.27 -1.59
CA ILE A 54 2.87 2.20 -0.81
C ILE A 54 3.22 3.64 -1.16
N THR A 55 2.22 4.51 -1.15
CA THR A 55 2.38 5.94 -1.38
C THR A 55 1.68 6.74 -0.30
N ILE A 56 2.15 7.98 -0.08
CA ILE A 56 1.49 8.95 0.78
C ILE A 56 1.02 10.09 -0.08
N LEU A 57 -0.28 10.38 -0.04
CA LEU A 57 -0.87 11.53 -0.71
C LEU A 57 -0.99 12.67 0.29
N GLY A 58 -0.27 13.77 0.00
CA GLY A 58 -0.42 15.02 0.72
C GLY A 58 -1.55 15.85 0.12
N TYR A 59 -2.37 16.44 0.97
CA TYR A 59 -3.24 17.57 0.59
C TYR A 59 -2.32 18.79 0.43
N SER A 60 -2.19 19.36 -0.78
CA SER A 60 -1.62 20.71 -0.89
C SER A 60 -2.74 21.73 -0.65
N GLU A 61 -2.51 22.68 0.25
CA GLU A 61 -3.47 23.71 0.67
C GLU A 61 -3.79 24.74 -0.43
N ASP A 62 -3.12 24.69 -1.57
CA ASP A 62 -3.36 25.60 -2.69
C ASP A 62 -4.55 25.14 -3.54
N GLN A 63 -5.75 25.54 -3.11
CA GLN A 63 -7.05 25.29 -3.75
C GLN A 63 -7.22 25.87 -5.18
N THR A 64 -6.15 26.29 -5.85
CA THR A 64 -6.21 26.86 -7.21
C THR A 64 -5.59 25.97 -8.29
N SER A 65 -4.74 25.00 -7.94
CA SER A 65 -4.18 24.02 -8.90
C SER A 65 -3.46 22.86 -8.20
N VAL A 66 -4.22 21.98 -7.54
CA VAL A 66 -3.70 20.65 -7.20
C VAL A 66 -4.18 19.69 -8.27
N LYS A 67 -3.41 19.53 -9.34
CA LYS A 67 -3.49 18.24 -10.03
C LYS A 67 -3.02 17.22 -9.00
N PRO A 68 -3.81 16.18 -8.68
CA PRO A 68 -3.25 15.01 -8.03
C PRO A 68 -1.96 14.68 -8.78
N ILE A 69 -0.85 14.51 -8.06
CA ILE A 69 0.22 13.75 -8.71
C ILE A 69 -0.42 12.38 -8.91
N ASP A 70 -0.80 12.06 -10.15
CA ASP A 70 -1.52 10.82 -10.45
C ASP A 70 -0.75 9.60 -9.91
N GLU A 71 0.58 9.75 -9.81
CA GLU A 71 1.52 8.76 -9.32
C GLU A 71 2.54 9.37 -8.34
N PRO A 72 2.19 9.58 -7.06
CA PRO A 72 3.17 9.99 -6.05
C PRO A 72 4.30 8.94 -5.94
N PRO A 73 5.51 9.36 -5.55
CA PRO A 73 6.63 8.43 -5.40
C PRO A 73 6.32 7.38 -4.33
N ALA A 74 6.80 6.16 -4.55
CA ALA A 74 6.71 5.08 -3.58
C ALA A 74 7.51 5.45 -2.32
N VAL A 75 6.91 5.24 -1.15
CA VAL A 75 7.53 5.44 0.17
C VAL A 75 7.78 4.11 0.89
N GLY A 76 7.70 2.99 0.16
CA GLY A 76 7.91 1.65 0.66
C GLY A 76 7.24 0.61 -0.22
N TRP A 77 7.47 -0.67 0.11
CA TRP A 77 6.97 -1.80 -0.67
C TRP A 77 6.35 -2.86 0.23
N ILE A 78 5.21 -3.40 -0.19
CA ILE A 78 4.57 -4.53 0.50
C ILE A 78 5.39 -5.80 0.29
N THR A 79 5.62 -6.52 1.38
CA THR A 79 6.40 -7.78 1.41
C THR A 79 5.56 -8.99 1.81
N GLU A 80 4.53 -8.79 2.62
CA GLU A 80 3.54 -9.81 2.97
C GLU A 80 2.16 -9.16 2.97
N LEU A 81 1.15 -9.93 2.56
CA LEU A 81 -0.26 -9.52 2.56
C LEU A 81 -1.10 -10.67 3.10
N ARG A 82 -1.98 -10.41 4.07
CA ARG A 82 -2.77 -11.45 4.73
C ARG A 82 -4.07 -10.92 5.31
N ILE A 83 -5.01 -11.83 5.51
CA ILE A 83 -6.26 -11.58 6.24
C ILE A 83 -6.09 -12.03 7.69
N VAL A 84 -6.50 -11.18 8.64
CA VAL A 84 -6.62 -11.52 10.07
C VAL A 84 -8.00 -11.05 10.54
N GLY A 85 -8.87 -12.00 10.89
CA GLY A 85 -10.28 -11.69 11.17
C GLY A 85 -10.97 -11.10 9.93
N ASN A 86 -11.49 -9.87 10.06
CA ASN A 86 -12.09 -9.09 8.97
C ASN A 86 -11.14 -8.04 8.36
N LYS A 87 -9.84 -8.07 8.71
CA LYS A 87 -8.86 -7.05 8.31
C LYS A 87 -7.86 -7.57 7.29
N LEU A 88 -7.52 -6.72 6.32
CA LEU A 88 -6.37 -6.89 5.45
C LEU A 88 -5.17 -6.19 6.08
N LEU A 89 -4.12 -6.97 6.36
CA LEU A 89 -2.86 -6.47 6.92
C LEU A 89 -1.71 -6.69 5.94
N CYS A 90 -0.69 -5.85 6.04
CA CYS A 90 0.55 -6.01 5.29
C CYS A 90 1.81 -5.75 6.11
N ASP A 91 2.92 -6.28 5.61
CA ASP A 91 4.27 -5.95 6.07
C ASP A 91 5.00 -5.15 4.98
N LEU A 92 5.83 -4.18 5.38
CA LEU A 92 6.51 -3.24 4.52
C LEU A 92 8.02 -3.36 4.62
N LYS A 93 8.72 -3.14 3.50
CA LYS A 93 10.17 -2.91 3.44
C LYS A 93 10.48 -1.55 2.82
N ASN A 94 11.71 -1.09 3.07
CA ASN A 94 12.26 0.12 2.49
C ASN A 94 11.40 1.36 2.78
N VAL A 95 10.86 1.46 4.00
CA VAL A 95 10.07 2.61 4.43
C VAL A 95 11.00 3.64 5.08
N PRO A 96 10.99 4.91 4.65
CA PRO A 96 11.81 5.92 5.30
C PRO A 96 11.48 6.09 6.78
N GLN A 97 12.50 6.23 7.62
CA GLN A 97 12.35 6.41 9.06
C GLN A 97 11.36 7.50 9.48
N LYS A 98 11.31 8.61 8.73
CA LYS A 98 10.36 9.71 8.97
C LYS A 98 8.89 9.31 8.76
N ILE A 99 8.64 8.30 7.94
CA ILE A 99 7.31 7.80 7.61
C ILE A 99 6.87 6.69 8.57
N THR A 100 7.80 5.86 9.05
CA THR A 100 7.49 4.76 9.99
C THR A 100 6.59 5.18 11.16
N PRO A 101 6.89 6.23 11.95
CA PRO A 101 6.05 6.60 13.08
C PRO A 101 4.66 7.07 12.64
N LEU A 102 4.53 7.69 11.47
CA LEU A 102 3.24 8.16 10.96
C LEU A 102 2.32 6.98 10.62
N LEU A 103 2.87 5.93 10.00
CA LEU A 103 2.14 4.70 9.69
C LEU A 103 1.77 3.93 10.97
N LYS A 104 2.73 3.75 11.89
CA LYS A 104 2.51 3.04 13.16
C LYS A 104 1.47 3.72 14.04
N ASN A 105 1.52 5.05 14.13
CA ASN A 105 0.58 5.84 14.92
C ASN A 105 -0.75 6.11 14.19
N LYS A 106 -0.99 5.47 13.03
CA LYS A 106 -2.22 5.60 12.24
C LYS A 106 -2.60 7.06 11.93
N VAL A 107 -1.60 7.91 11.66
CA VAL A 107 -1.82 9.33 11.33
C VAL A 107 -2.64 9.50 10.06
N TYR A 108 -2.45 8.59 9.10
CA TYR A 108 -3.28 8.50 7.90
C TYR A 108 -4.51 7.64 8.19
N LYS A 109 -5.66 8.29 8.35
CA LYS A 109 -6.92 7.62 8.68
C LYS A 109 -7.50 6.89 7.47
N ASN A 110 -7.27 7.44 6.28
CA ASN A 110 -7.84 6.93 5.05
C ASN A 110 -6.79 6.18 4.21
N LYS A 111 -7.25 5.12 3.56
CA LYS A 111 -6.42 4.20 2.78
C LYS A 111 -7.18 3.80 1.52
N SER A 112 -6.51 3.83 0.38
CA SER A 112 -7.07 3.39 -0.89
C SER A 112 -6.34 2.16 -1.37
N LEU A 113 -7.09 1.10 -1.66
CA LEU A 113 -6.61 -0.11 -2.30
C LEU A 113 -6.84 -0.02 -3.80
N GLU A 114 -5.79 0.14 -4.57
CA GLU A 114 -5.90 0.08 -6.03
C GLU A 114 -5.74 -1.34 -6.50
N ILE A 115 -6.76 -1.88 -7.16
CA ILE A 115 -6.83 -3.28 -7.56
C ILE A 115 -7.07 -3.35 -9.07
N TYR A 116 -6.20 -4.06 -9.79
CA TYR A 116 -6.53 -4.52 -11.14
C TYR A 116 -7.62 -5.58 -11.05
N ILE A 117 -8.78 -5.34 -11.64
CA ILE A 117 -9.96 -6.22 -11.48
C ILE A 117 -9.82 -7.53 -12.29
N ASN A 118 -9.34 -7.43 -13.53
CA ASN A 118 -9.28 -8.51 -14.52
C ASN A 118 -7.85 -8.74 -15.01
N PHE A 119 -6.90 -8.84 -14.08
CA PHE A 119 -5.49 -9.01 -14.42
C PHE A 119 -5.24 -10.36 -15.11
N SER A 120 -4.39 -10.35 -16.13
CA SER A 120 -3.95 -11.55 -16.84
C SER A 120 -2.43 -11.68 -16.75
N PHE A 121 -1.94 -12.89 -16.55
CA PHE A 121 -0.51 -13.19 -16.45
C PHE A 121 -0.22 -14.47 -17.21
N LYS A 122 0.80 -14.45 -18.08
CA LYS A 122 1.21 -15.61 -18.89
C LYS A 122 0.03 -16.31 -19.60
N GLY A 123 -0.86 -15.51 -20.20
CA GLY A 123 -2.03 -16.01 -20.95
C GLY A 123 -3.22 -16.48 -20.09
N SER A 124 -3.12 -16.45 -18.76
CA SER A 124 -4.20 -16.86 -17.85
C SER A 124 -4.84 -15.65 -17.15
N LYS A 125 -6.17 -15.63 -17.07
CA LYS A 125 -6.92 -14.64 -16.26
C LYS A 125 -6.77 -14.99 -14.78
N LEU A 126 -6.12 -14.12 -14.00
CA LEU A 126 -5.95 -14.28 -12.55
C LEU A 126 -7.03 -13.56 -11.74
N GLY A 127 -7.63 -12.51 -12.31
CA GLY A 127 -8.62 -11.70 -11.61
C GLY A 127 -7.97 -10.60 -10.76
N PRO A 128 -8.36 -10.42 -9.49
CA PRO A 128 -7.98 -9.24 -8.72
C PRO A 128 -6.50 -9.26 -8.30
N VAL A 129 -5.75 -8.20 -8.60
CA VAL A 129 -4.34 -8.04 -8.20
C VAL A 129 -4.15 -6.67 -7.57
N LEU A 130 -3.53 -6.62 -6.39
CA LEU A 130 -3.22 -5.35 -5.71
C LEU A 130 -2.15 -4.60 -6.50
N ARG A 131 -2.48 -3.42 -7.03
CA ARG A 131 -1.57 -2.56 -7.78
C ARG A 131 -0.75 -1.67 -6.84
N ARG A 132 -1.41 -0.99 -5.91
CA ARG A 132 -0.84 0.05 -5.05
C ARG A 132 -1.70 0.24 -3.80
N VAL A 133 -1.09 0.77 -2.74
CA VAL A 133 -1.83 1.28 -1.57
C VAL A 133 -1.46 2.74 -1.31
N ALA A 134 -2.46 3.61 -1.27
CA ALA A 134 -2.26 5.01 -0.93
C ALA A 134 -2.76 5.32 0.49
N PHE A 135 -1.95 6.03 1.26
CA PHE A 135 -2.29 6.56 2.58
C PHE A 135 -2.57 8.06 2.49
N TYR A 136 -3.68 8.52 3.08
CA TYR A 136 -4.07 9.93 3.09
C TYR A 136 -4.81 10.28 4.39
N ARG A 137 -4.89 11.58 4.67
CA ARG A 137 -5.58 12.10 5.87
C ARG A 137 -7.08 11.93 5.78
#